data_AF-A0A1F6JWC0-F1
#
_entry.id   AF-A0A1F6JWC0-F1
#
_cell.length_a   1.000
_cell.length_b   1.000
_cell.length_c   1.000
_cell.angle_alpha   90.00
_cell.angle_beta   90.00
_cell.angle_gamma   90.00
#
_symmetry.space_group_name_H-M   'P 1'
#
loop_
_entity.id
_entity.type
_entity.pdbx_description
1 polymer ?
#
loop_
_entity_poly.entity_id
_entity_poly.type
_entity_poly.pdbx_seq_one_letter_code
_entity_poly.pdbx_strand_id
1 'polypeptide(L)'
;MSEKKQSKESQKLHIEVVKQMVTLSTSGFGLVAALAWNNFIQELVSNYIKKWLPQNSGIISLLIYAIVITFLAVVVTLQLSRLAQKLQKQSED
;
A
#
# COMPACT_ATOMS: atom_id res chain seq x y z
N MET A 1 -23.89 17.61 37.00
CA MET A 1 -24.16 16.87 35.73
C MET A 1 -23.45 17.50 34.52
N SER A 2 -23.13 18.80 34.53
CA SER A 2 -22.50 19.53 33.42
C SER A 2 -21.00 19.25 33.18
N GLU A 3 -20.20 19.05 34.24
CA GLU A 3 -18.74 18.80 34.11
C GLU A 3 -18.42 17.46 33.40
N LYS A 4 -19.20 16.40 33.68
CA LYS A 4 -19.09 15.11 32.99
C LYS A 4 -19.42 15.20 31.49
N LYS A 5 -20.17 16.22 31.06
CA LYS A 5 -20.57 16.42 29.66
C LYS A 5 -19.45 17.10 28.87
N GLN A 6 -18.83 18.15 29.42
CA GLN A 6 -17.67 18.84 28.82
C GLN A 6 -16.44 17.93 28.68
N SER A 7 -16.16 17.08 29.67
CA SER A 7 -15.05 16.12 29.62
C SER A 7 -15.20 15.10 28.48
N LYS A 8 -16.40 14.55 28.28
CA LYS A 8 -16.68 13.59 27.21
C LYS A 8 -16.62 14.22 25.81
N GLU A 9 -17.04 15.46 25.69
CA GLU A 9 -17.00 16.19 24.42
C GLU A 9 -15.56 16.50 23.99
N SER A 10 -14.73 16.94 24.94
CA SER A 10 -13.29 17.14 24.71
C SER A 10 -12.59 15.84 24.29
N GLN A 11 -12.91 14.71 24.93
CA GLN A 11 -12.36 13.41 24.55
C GLN A 11 -12.79 12.97 23.14
N LYS A 12 -14.06 13.17 22.77
CA LYS A 12 -14.55 12.89 21.42
C LYS A 12 -13.82 13.71 20.36
N LEU A 13 -13.56 14.99 20.63
CA LEU A 13 -12.80 15.85 19.71
C LEU A 13 -11.36 15.35 19.52
N HIS A 14 -10.68 14.97 20.60
CA HIS A 14 -9.32 14.42 20.50
C HIS A 14 -9.29 13.11 19.70
N ILE A 15 -10.26 12.23 19.92
CA ILE A 15 -10.38 10.97 19.16
C ILE A 15 -10.57 11.25 17.66
N GLU A 16 -11.44 12.21 17.30
CA GLU A 16 -11.68 12.55 15.90
C GLU A 16 -10.43 13.16 15.24
N VAL A 17 -9.72 14.05 15.94
CA VAL A 17 -8.45 14.61 15.45
C VAL A 17 -7.42 13.51 15.19
N VAL A 18 -7.25 12.58 16.14
CA VAL A 18 -6.31 11.45 15.98
C VAL A 18 -6.72 10.56 14.81
N LYS A 19 -8.02 10.25 14.67
CA LYS A 19 -8.54 9.47 13.54
C LYS A 19 -8.24 10.14 12.20
N GLN A 20 -8.39 11.47 12.13
CA GLN A 20 -8.11 12.24 10.92
C GLN A 20 -6.61 12.29 10.62
N MET A 21 -5.77 12.42 11.65
CA MET A 21 -4.32 12.31 11.51
C MET A 21 -3.90 10.93 10.99
N VAL A 22 -4.43 9.84 11.56
CA VAL A 22 -4.16 8.47 11.09
C VAL A 22 -4.56 8.32 9.62
N THR A 23 -5.71 8.85 9.23
CA THR A 23 -6.19 8.80 7.84
C THR A 23 -5.26 9.56 6.89
N LEU A 24 -4.90 10.79 7.24
CA LEU A 24 -3.98 11.63 6.46
C LEU A 24 -2.60 10.98 6.33
N SER A 25 -2.02 10.53 7.44
CA SER A 25 -0.70 9.88 7.46
C SER A 25 -0.70 8.58 6.66
N THR A 26 -1.70 7.71 6.85
CA THR A 26 -1.78 6.44 6.11
C THR A 26 -1.96 6.68 4.62
N SER A 27 -2.76 7.67 4.24
CA SER A 27 -2.96 8.03 2.81
C SER A 27 -1.68 8.59 2.19
N GLY A 28 -1.00 9.50 2.89
CA GLY A 28 0.27 10.07 2.44
C GLY A 28 1.37 9.01 2.32
N PHE A 29 1.52 8.14 3.31
CA PHE A 29 2.47 7.03 3.24
C PHE A 29 2.10 5.98 2.20
N GLY A 30 0.81 5.72 1.97
CA GLY A 30 0.35 4.86 0.87
C GLY A 30 0.83 5.37 -0.49
N LEU A 31 0.74 6.68 -0.73
CA LEU A 31 1.25 7.30 -1.95
C LEU A 31 2.78 7.18 -2.07
N VAL A 32 3.50 7.52 -1.01
CA VAL A 32 4.98 7.42 -0.99
C VAL A 32 5.43 5.97 -1.21
N ALA A 33 4.77 5.00 -0.58
CA ALA A 33 5.06 3.59 -0.74
C ALA A 33 4.80 3.13 -2.18
N ALA A 34 3.69 3.55 -2.80
CA ALA A 34 3.40 3.23 -4.19
C ALA A 34 4.48 3.77 -5.14
N LEU A 35 4.93 5.02 -4.93
CA LEU A 35 6.01 5.63 -5.71
C LEU A 35 7.35 4.92 -5.51
N ALA A 36 7.69 4.58 -4.26
CA ALA A 36 8.92 3.87 -3.94
C ALA A 36 8.98 2.48 -4.60
N TRP A 37 7.89 1.71 -4.54
CA TRP A 37 7.80 0.41 -5.20
C TRP A 37 7.89 0.52 -6.72
N ASN A 38 7.21 1.50 -7.33
CA ASN A 38 7.32 1.74 -8.76
C ASN A 38 8.78 2.00 -9.17
N ASN A 39 9.46 2.94 -8.50
CA ASN A 39 10.85 3.28 -8.81
C ASN A 39 11.79 2.09 -8.59
N PHE A 40 11.61 1.37 -7.47
CA PHE A 40 12.41 0.18 -7.17
C PHE A 40 12.31 -0.87 -8.26
N ILE A 41 11.10 -1.22 -8.72
CA ILE A 41 10.91 -2.21 -9.78
C ILE A 41 11.55 -1.73 -11.09
N GLN A 42 11.39 -0.45 -11.44
CA GLN A 42 12.00 0.12 -12.65
C GLN A 42 13.53 0.05 -12.60
N GLU A 43 14.14 0.43 -11.48
CA GLU A 43 15.59 0.34 -11.28
C GLU A 43 16.08 -1.11 -11.26
N LEU A 44 15.36 -2.02 -10.62
CA LEU A 44 15.70 -3.45 -10.60
C LEU A 44 15.77 -4.00 -12.03
N VAL A 45 14.73 -3.75 -12.82
CA VAL A 45 14.66 -4.21 -14.21
C VAL A 45 15.73 -3.51 -15.06
N SER A 46 15.94 -2.21 -14.89
CA SER A 46 16.91 -1.46 -15.68
C SER A 46 18.36 -1.81 -15.34
N ASN A 47 18.69 -2.07 -14.08
CA ASN A 47 20.07 -2.26 -13.63
C ASN A 47 20.51 -3.72 -13.63
N TYR A 48 19.61 -4.66 -13.41
CA TYR A 48 19.95 -6.09 -13.34
C TYR A 48 19.54 -6.84 -14.61
N ILE A 49 18.40 -6.50 -15.22
CA ILE A 49 17.85 -7.27 -16.35
C ILE A 49 18.34 -6.71 -17.70
N LYS A 50 18.38 -5.38 -17.89
CA LYS A 50 18.91 -4.81 -19.15
C LYS A 50 20.38 -5.14 -19.39
N LYS A 51 21.20 -5.30 -18.35
CA LYS A 51 22.63 -5.67 -18.49
C LYS A 51 22.83 -7.04 -19.15
N TRP A 52 21.83 -7.91 -19.03
CA TRP A 52 21.81 -9.24 -19.64
C TRP A 52 21.20 -9.26 -21.05
N LEU A 53 20.69 -8.11 -21.54
CA LEU A 53 20.01 -8.00 -22.83
C LEU A 53 20.85 -7.19 -23.84
N PRO A 54 20.79 -7.50 -25.15
CA PRO A 54 21.49 -6.73 -26.18
C PRO A 54 21.07 -5.26 -26.21
N GLN A 55 21.98 -4.36 -26.63
CA GLN A 55 21.85 -2.89 -26.57
C GLN A 55 20.61 -2.27 -27.26
N ASN A 56 19.80 -3.04 -28.01
CA ASN A 56 18.57 -2.58 -28.67
C ASN A 56 17.26 -3.04 -28.01
N SER A 57 17.31 -3.50 -26.76
CA SER A 57 16.21 -4.24 -26.10
C SER A 57 15.29 -3.37 -25.21
N GLY A 58 15.12 -2.08 -25.50
CA GLY A 58 14.31 -1.17 -24.67
C GLY A 58 12.88 -1.67 -24.43
N ILE A 59 12.24 -2.22 -25.46
CA ILE A 59 10.88 -2.78 -25.41
C ILE A 59 10.84 -4.04 -24.52
N ILE A 60 11.86 -4.90 -24.59
CA ILE A 60 11.93 -6.13 -23.79
C ILE A 60 12.03 -5.78 -22.30
N SER A 61 12.77 -4.72 -21.95
CA SER A 61 12.84 -4.26 -20.56
C SER A 61 11.49 -3.77 -20.02
N LEU A 62 10.69 -3.09 -20.85
CA LEU A 62 9.34 -2.65 -20.50
C LEU A 62 8.38 -3.83 -20.36
N LEU A 63 8.52 -4.85 -21.22
CA LEU A 63 7.74 -6.08 -21.14
C LEU A 63 8.01 -6.83 -19.82
N ILE A 64 9.27 -6.95 -19.42
CA ILE A 64 9.64 -7.61 -18.16
C ILE A 64 9.12 -6.81 -16.96
N TYR A 65 9.26 -5.48 -16.98
CA TYR A 65 8.66 -4.60 -15.98
C TYR A 65 7.14 -4.85 -15.85
N ALA A 66 6.41 -4.89 -16.98
CA ALA A 66 4.98 -5.14 -16.99
C ALA A 66 4.61 -6.52 -16.40
N ILE A 67 5.34 -7.57 -16.75
CA ILE A 67 5.11 -8.92 -16.22
C ILE A 67 5.35 -8.95 -14.70
N VAL A 68 6.45 -8.34 -14.23
CA VAL A 68 6.79 -8.30 -12.79
C VAL A 68 5.72 -7.56 -12.00
N ILE A 69 5.28 -6.39 -12.46
CA ILE A 69 4.28 -5.61 -11.72
C ILE A 69 2.91 -6.30 -11.72
N THR A 70 2.49 -6.93 -12.83
CA THR A 70 1.26 -7.73 -12.87
C THR A 70 1.34 -8.92 -11.93
N PHE A 71 2.44 -9.65 -11.93
CA PHE A 71 2.63 -10.78 -11.03
C PHE A 71 2.54 -10.35 -9.56
N LEU A 72 3.26 -9.29 -9.18
CA LEU A 72 3.20 -8.73 -7.83
C LEU A 72 1.78 -8.29 -7.46
N ALA A 73 1.07 -7.60 -8.36
CA ALA A 73 -0.30 -7.16 -8.12
C ALA A 73 -1.24 -8.34 -7.86
N VAL A 74 -1.15 -9.42 -8.64
CA VAL A 74 -1.95 -10.63 -8.43
C VAL A 74 -1.61 -11.28 -7.09
N VAL A 75 -0.31 -11.45 -6.78
CA VAL A 75 0.12 -12.08 -5.51
C VAL A 75 -0.38 -11.29 -4.31
N VAL A 76 -0.18 -9.96 -4.29
CA VAL A 76 -0.63 -9.10 -3.19
C VAL A 76 -2.15 -9.15 -3.05
N THR A 77 -2.89 -9.06 -4.17
CA THR A 77 -4.36 -9.09 -4.15
C THR A 77 -4.90 -10.42 -3.61
N LEU A 78 -4.31 -11.55 -4.02
CA LEU A 78 -4.69 -12.87 -3.51
C LEU A 78 -4.39 -13.03 -2.01
N GLN A 79 -3.24 -12.51 -1.55
CA GLN A 79 -2.90 -12.55 -0.13
C GLN A 79 -3.86 -11.70 0.72
N LEU A 80 -4.16 -10.47 0.26
CA LEU A 80 -5.12 -9.60 0.94
C LEU A 80 -6.53 -10.21 0.95
N SER A 81 -6.96 -10.82 -0.15
CA SER A 81 -8.25 -11.51 -0.23
C SER A 81 -8.35 -12.66 0.80
N ARG A 82 -7.30 -13.47 0.92
CA ARG A 82 -7.24 -14.55 1.93
C ARG A 82 -7.24 -14.01 3.35
N LEU A 83 -6.53 -12.91 3.61
CA LEU A 83 -6.51 -12.26 4.92
C LEU A 83 -7.90 -11.72 5.29
N ALA A 84 -8.58 -11.06 4.35
CA ALA A 84 -9.93 -10.55 4.55
C ALA A 84 -10.92 -11.67 4.92
N GLN A 85 -10.87 -12.80 4.20
CA GLN A 85 -11.72 -13.96 4.50
C GLN A 85 -11.46 -14.52 5.91
N LYS A 86 -10.19 -14.59 6.35
CA LYS A 86 -9.85 -15.06 7.69
C LYS A 86 -10.39 -14.14 8.79
N LEU A 87 -10.27 -12.83 8.61
CA LEU A 87 -10.75 -11.85 9.57
C LEU A 87 -12.28 -11.85 9.67
N GLN A 88 -12.99 -12.02 8.55
CA GLN A 88 -14.46 -12.13 8.54
C GLN A 88 -14.93 -13.38 9.29
N LYS A 89 -14.30 -14.54 9.02
CA LYS A 89 -14.65 -15.79 9.70
C LYS A 89 -14.46 -15.69 11.22
N GLN A 90 -13.40 -15.01 11.67
CA GLN A 90 -13.11 -14.84 13.10
C GLN A 90 -14.06 -13.87 13.82
N SER A 91 -14.81 -13.04 13.09
CA SER A 91 -15.82 -12.15 13.67
C SER A 91 -17.24 -12.75 13.74
N GLU A 92 -17.47 -13.88 13.05
CA GLU A 92 -18.75 -14.59 13.04
C GLU A 92 -18.83 -15.75 14.07
N ASP A 93 -17.69 -16.19 14.62
CA ASP A 93 -17.57 -17.15 15.73
C ASP A 93 -17.45 -16.42 17.09
#